data_AF-A0A4Q3RYB4-F1
#
_entry.id   AF-A0A4Q3RYB4-F1
#
_cell.length_a   1.000
_cell.length_b   1.000
_cell.length_c   1.000
_cell.angle_alpha   90.00
_cell.angle_beta   90.00
_cell.angle_gamma   90.00
#
_symmetry.space_group_name_H-M   'P 1'
#
loop_
_entity.id
_entity.type
_entity.pdbx_description
1 polymer ?
#
loop_
_entity_poly.entity_id
_entity_poly.type
_entity_poly.pdbx_seq_one_letter_code
_entity_poly.pdbx_strand_id
1 'polypeptide(L)'
;VPGLGSKELLDLFDAAGLRVSAGSACSAAKAAPSYVLDAMGVPAERSASAVRLSFGPLADDAFIEDACARIAHCGRALVQAKSVAQPAPRLQQLESGGTSGWLLFDDEGRHGIAIDPPAALAARIAADLCTRNCRLLACFDTGTGTGGADALCDILGMSPGWPGGAQQVRFGRGTLDAIALGQDVLAKTGDGYLLGRPEHGELAADAVRFVFGAAPSDAGLDAALCCHRAGEPAVSRTAAAALADDGIDLDPTTAAAYLAAHPDALLVDVRELPEHAACCAQLRGHAAQHVPLSQLAGQAAHWLREPRPLVFLCRSGNRSARAARLLRRLGHAQAWHVAGGLALAG
;
A
#
# COMPACT_ATOMS: atom_id res chain seq x y z
N VAL A 1 18.77 4.62 -6.86
CA VAL A 1 17.93 5.84 -6.91
C VAL A 1 17.57 6.17 -5.48
N PRO A 2 17.81 7.38 -4.96
CA PRO A 2 17.55 7.70 -3.56
C PRO A 2 16.13 7.32 -3.14
N GLY A 3 15.99 6.59 -2.04
CA GLY A 3 14.70 6.19 -1.47
C GLY A 3 14.00 4.99 -2.12
N LEU A 4 14.56 4.35 -3.16
CA LEU A 4 13.98 3.15 -3.79
C LEU A 4 14.84 1.91 -3.56
N GLY A 5 14.24 0.86 -3.00
CA GLY A 5 14.90 -0.43 -2.84
C GLY A 5 15.13 -1.15 -4.17
N SER A 6 16.13 -2.04 -4.22
CA SER A 6 16.43 -2.88 -5.39
C SER A 6 15.21 -3.70 -5.85
N LYS A 7 14.39 -4.21 -4.91
CA LYS A 7 13.12 -4.89 -5.20
C LYS A 7 12.15 -4.01 -6.01
N GLU A 8 12.02 -2.74 -5.66
CA GLU A 8 11.11 -1.80 -6.33
C GLU A 8 11.64 -1.43 -7.72
N LEU A 9 12.96 -1.27 -7.85
CA LEU A 9 13.60 -1.05 -9.16
C LEU A 9 13.44 -2.27 -10.07
N LEU A 10 13.62 -3.48 -9.55
CA LEU A 10 13.39 -4.73 -10.28
C LEU A 10 11.95 -4.81 -10.79
N ASP A 11 10.97 -4.57 -9.92
CA ASP A 11 9.56 -4.62 -10.28
C ASP A 11 9.21 -3.56 -11.35
N LEU A 12 9.77 -2.35 -11.24
CA LEU A 12 9.60 -1.27 -12.23
C LEU A 12 10.23 -1.61 -13.58
N PHE A 13 11.47 -2.10 -13.61
CA PHE A 13 12.13 -2.50 -14.86
C PHE A 13 11.40 -3.67 -15.51
N ASP A 14 10.96 -4.65 -14.72
CA ASP A 14 10.15 -5.76 -15.20
C ASP A 14 8.84 -5.29 -15.84
N ALA A 15 8.18 -4.28 -15.27
CA ALA A 15 6.98 -3.67 -15.83
C ALA A 15 7.23 -2.97 -17.17
N ALA A 16 8.44 -2.44 -17.38
CA ALA A 16 8.89 -1.88 -18.66
C ALA A 16 9.46 -2.94 -19.63
N GLY A 17 9.41 -4.23 -19.27
CA GLY A 17 9.93 -5.33 -20.08
C GLY A 17 11.44 -5.51 -20.04
N LEU A 18 12.14 -4.86 -19.10
CA LEU A 18 13.58 -4.99 -18.89
C LEU A 18 13.86 -5.96 -17.74
N ARG A 19 14.62 -7.02 -18.02
CA ARG A 19 15.02 -8.00 -17.00
C ARG A 19 16.38 -7.64 -16.42
N VAL A 20 16.43 -7.39 -15.11
CA VAL A 20 17.66 -7.04 -14.39
C VAL A 20 17.76 -7.88 -13.12
N SER A 21 18.92 -7.89 -12.45
CA SER A 21 19.10 -8.62 -11.18
C SER A 21 19.56 -7.70 -10.05
N ALA A 22 19.19 -8.00 -8.80
CA ALA A 22 19.75 -7.32 -7.63
C ALA A 22 21.10 -7.91 -7.15
N GLY A 23 21.49 -9.10 -7.64
CA GLY A 23 22.66 -9.83 -7.16
C GLY A 23 23.30 -10.78 -8.18
N SER A 24 24.35 -11.49 -7.76
CA SER A 24 25.00 -12.56 -8.53
C SER A 24 24.03 -13.75 -8.64
N ALA A 25 24.00 -14.43 -9.79
CA ALA A 25 22.93 -15.35 -10.24
C ALA A 25 22.41 -16.44 -9.25
N CYS A 26 23.04 -16.69 -8.10
CA CYS A 26 22.67 -17.74 -7.14
C CYS A 26 21.77 -17.28 -5.98
N SER A 27 21.53 -15.97 -5.78
CA SER A 27 20.71 -15.45 -4.67
C SER A 27 19.40 -14.78 -5.12
N ALA A 28 18.87 -15.19 -6.28
CA ALA A 28 17.76 -14.53 -6.99
C ALA A 28 16.45 -14.36 -6.19
N ALA A 29 16.25 -15.12 -5.10
CA ALA A 29 15.02 -15.07 -4.31
C ALA A 29 14.97 -13.95 -3.26
N LYS A 30 16.10 -13.29 -2.94
CA LYS A 30 16.16 -12.28 -1.87
C LYS A 30 16.83 -11.01 -2.39
N ALA A 31 16.07 -9.92 -2.47
CA ALA A 31 16.56 -8.57 -2.76
C ALA A 31 17.32 -8.01 -1.53
N ALA A 32 18.42 -8.67 -1.16
CA ALA A 32 19.30 -8.25 -0.08
C ALA A 32 20.36 -7.26 -0.59
N PRO A 33 20.87 -6.35 0.27
CA PRO A 33 22.00 -5.48 -0.07
C PRO A 33 23.23 -6.27 -0.55
N SER A 34 24.06 -5.64 -1.36
CA SER A 34 25.23 -6.31 -1.92
C SER A 34 26.38 -6.30 -0.92
N TYR A 35 26.70 -7.45 -0.34
CA TYR A 35 27.85 -7.61 0.56
C TYR A 35 29.18 -7.11 -0.04
N VAL A 36 29.32 -7.15 -1.37
CA VAL A 36 30.49 -6.60 -2.09
C VAL A 36 30.48 -5.06 -2.04
N LEU A 37 29.34 -4.43 -2.34
CA LEU A 37 29.24 -2.96 -2.27
C LEU A 37 29.42 -2.47 -0.83
N ASP A 38 28.90 -3.21 0.15
CA ASP A 38 29.10 -2.93 1.56
C ASP A 38 30.59 -3.01 1.93
N ALA A 39 31.29 -4.08 1.50
CA ALA A 39 32.73 -4.24 1.71
C ALA A 39 33.57 -3.16 0.98
N MET A 40 33.07 -2.63 -0.13
CA MET A 40 33.67 -1.50 -0.85
C MET A 40 33.43 -0.14 -0.16
N GLY A 41 32.71 -0.12 0.97
CA GLY A 41 32.39 1.12 1.69
C GLY A 41 31.34 1.98 0.99
N VAL A 42 30.56 1.41 0.07
CA VAL A 42 29.43 2.12 -0.53
C VAL A 42 28.36 2.36 0.55
N PRO A 43 27.79 3.57 0.65
CA PRO A 43 26.73 3.85 1.62
C PRO A 43 25.57 2.84 1.53
N ALA A 44 25.09 2.37 2.68
CA ALA A 44 24.10 1.29 2.77
C ALA A 44 22.84 1.53 1.91
N GLU A 45 22.35 2.77 1.86
CA GLU A 45 21.22 3.16 1.02
C GLU A 45 21.48 2.91 -0.48
N ARG A 46 22.69 3.21 -0.94
CA ARG A 46 23.08 2.97 -2.34
C ARG A 46 23.28 1.49 -2.61
N SER A 47 23.83 0.74 -1.67
CA SER A 47 23.98 -0.71 -1.75
C SER A 47 22.62 -1.43 -1.84
N ALA A 48 21.64 -1.01 -1.02
CA ALA A 48 20.28 -1.54 -1.02
C ALA A 48 19.47 -1.23 -2.29
N SER A 49 19.91 -0.23 -3.06
CA SER A 49 19.26 0.27 -4.28
C SER A 49 19.98 -0.16 -5.56
N ALA A 50 20.95 -1.07 -5.48
CA ALA A 50 21.76 -1.48 -6.62
C ALA A 50 21.03 -2.51 -7.51
N VAL A 51 21.22 -2.39 -8.81
CA VAL A 51 20.83 -3.39 -9.82
C VAL A 51 22.03 -3.70 -10.70
N ARG A 52 22.01 -4.87 -11.33
CA ARG A 52 23.04 -5.36 -12.23
C ARG A 52 22.43 -5.67 -13.59
N LEU A 53 23.15 -5.28 -14.62
CA LEU A 53 22.83 -5.51 -16.02
C LEU A 53 23.96 -6.34 -16.63
N SER A 54 23.59 -7.38 -17.36
CA SER A 54 24.50 -8.21 -18.13
C SER A 54 23.97 -8.32 -19.55
N PHE A 55 24.86 -8.25 -20.53
CA PHE A 55 24.53 -8.41 -21.94
C PHE A 55 25.15 -9.69 -22.47
N GLY A 56 24.40 -10.41 -23.31
CA GLY A 56 24.85 -11.63 -23.96
C GLY A 56 25.61 -11.35 -25.26
N PRO A 57 26.25 -12.36 -25.86
CA PRO A 57 26.99 -12.22 -27.12
C PRO A 57 26.15 -11.76 -28.32
N LEU A 58 24.82 -11.86 -28.22
CA LEU A 58 23.87 -11.45 -29.25
C LEU A 58 23.30 -10.04 -29.03
N ALA A 59 23.74 -9.32 -28.00
CA ALA A 59 23.34 -7.94 -27.80
C ALA A 59 24.01 -7.04 -28.87
N ASP A 60 23.19 -6.43 -29.71
CA ASP A 60 23.61 -5.43 -30.70
C ASP A 60 23.29 -4.01 -30.22
N ASP A 61 23.69 -3.01 -31.01
CA ASP A 61 23.46 -1.61 -30.70
C ASP A 61 21.97 -1.30 -30.54
N ALA A 62 21.11 -1.91 -31.37
CA ALA A 62 19.65 -1.74 -31.31
C ALA A 62 19.06 -2.26 -29.99
N PHE A 63 19.52 -3.42 -29.50
CA PHE A 63 19.14 -3.95 -28.19
C PHE A 63 19.56 -3.01 -27.05
N ILE A 64 20.78 -2.46 -27.13
CA ILE A 64 21.30 -1.53 -26.12
C ILE A 64 20.51 -0.22 -26.13
N GLU A 65 20.16 0.31 -27.31
CA GLU A 65 19.33 1.49 -27.46
C GLU A 65 17.91 1.28 -26.89
N ASP A 66 17.27 0.14 -27.18
CA ASP A 66 15.96 -0.20 -26.62
C ASP A 66 16.02 -0.32 -25.08
N ALA A 67 17.06 -0.95 -24.53
CA ALA A 67 17.27 -1.02 -23.09
C ALA A 67 17.44 0.38 -22.47
N CYS A 68 18.23 1.26 -23.07
CA CYS A 68 18.39 2.65 -22.63
C CYS A 68 17.05 3.41 -22.65
N ALA A 69 16.27 3.25 -23.73
CA ALA A 69 14.96 3.89 -23.88
C ALA A 69 13.98 3.43 -22.79
N ARG A 70 13.96 2.14 -22.45
CA ARG A 70 13.14 1.57 -21.35
C ARG A 70 13.60 2.08 -19.98
N ILE A 71 14.90 2.16 -19.72
CA ILE A 71 15.42 2.73 -18.46
C ILE A 71 15.01 4.19 -18.31
N ALA A 72 15.13 4.98 -19.39
CA ALA A 72 14.69 6.37 -19.40
C ALA A 72 13.17 6.50 -19.17
N HIS A 73 12.39 5.57 -19.74
CA HIS A 73 10.95 5.46 -19.51
C HIS A 73 10.61 5.19 -18.04
N CYS A 74 11.28 4.24 -17.39
CA CYS A 74 11.13 4.00 -15.96
C CYS A 74 11.45 5.25 -15.13
N GLY A 75 12.48 6.01 -15.51
CA GLY A 75 12.81 7.31 -14.90
C GLY A 75 11.66 8.32 -15.00
N ARG A 76 11.04 8.44 -16.19
CA ARG A 76 9.86 9.29 -16.38
C ARG A 76 8.66 8.80 -15.57
N ALA A 77 8.41 7.49 -15.53
CA ALA A 77 7.32 6.90 -14.75
C ALA A 77 7.47 7.18 -13.24
N LEU A 78 8.70 7.15 -12.72
CA LEU A 78 8.99 7.53 -11.32
C LEU A 78 8.70 9.00 -11.03
N VAL A 79 9.05 9.90 -11.96
CA VAL A 79 8.74 11.33 -11.82
C VAL A 79 7.24 11.56 -11.92
N GLN A 80 6.57 10.93 -12.87
CA GLN A 80 5.12 11.01 -13.04
C GLN A 80 4.39 10.48 -11.80
N ALA A 81 4.80 9.34 -11.25
CA ALA A 81 4.22 8.80 -10.02
C ALA A 81 4.32 9.77 -8.83
N LYS A 82 5.27 10.71 -8.84
CA LYS A 82 5.41 11.78 -7.85
C LYS A 82 4.62 13.04 -8.18
N SER A 83 4.37 13.31 -9.46
CA SER A 83 3.75 14.55 -9.94
C SER A 83 2.25 14.43 -10.24
N VAL A 84 1.74 13.23 -10.49
CA VAL A 84 0.30 13.06 -10.75
C VAL A 84 -0.45 13.37 -9.45
N ALA A 85 -1.32 14.37 -9.52
CA ALA A 85 -2.33 14.65 -8.51
C ALA A 85 -3.38 13.51 -8.53
N GLN A 86 -2.99 12.31 -8.09
CA GLN A 86 -3.96 11.31 -7.69
C GLN A 86 -4.55 11.76 -6.35
N PRO A 87 -5.88 11.60 -6.13
CA PRO A 87 -6.42 11.76 -4.80
C PRO A 87 -5.59 10.88 -3.86
N ALA A 88 -5.09 11.47 -2.77
CA ALA A 88 -4.29 10.71 -1.83
C ALA A 88 -5.12 9.53 -1.31
N PRO A 89 -4.51 8.36 -1.13
CA PRO A 89 -5.23 7.25 -0.54
C PRO A 89 -5.72 7.69 0.84
N ARG A 90 -7.01 7.52 1.16
CA ARG A 90 -7.49 7.82 2.52
C ARG A 90 -6.73 7.04 3.59
N LEU A 91 -6.25 5.84 3.23
CA LEU A 91 -5.43 4.96 4.07
C LEU A 91 -4.35 4.29 3.21
N GLN A 92 -3.10 4.45 3.62
CA GLN A 92 -1.96 3.71 3.07
C GLN A 92 -1.30 2.87 4.17
N GLN A 93 -1.19 1.57 3.92
CA GLN A 93 -0.44 0.64 4.75
C GLN A 93 1.05 0.73 4.40
N LEU A 94 1.87 0.78 5.46
CA LEU A 94 3.31 0.68 5.44
C LEU A 94 3.70 -0.65 6.06
N GLU A 95 4.68 -1.36 5.51
CA GLU A 95 5.12 -2.64 6.07
C GLU A 95 6.63 -2.75 6.10
N SER A 96 7.16 -3.18 7.23
CA SER A 96 8.58 -3.46 7.38
C SER A 96 8.80 -4.46 8.51
N GLY A 97 9.57 -5.53 8.27
CA GLY A 97 9.97 -6.46 9.33
C GLY A 97 8.81 -7.19 10.01
N GLY A 98 7.68 -7.40 9.33
CA GLY A 98 6.50 -8.05 9.90
C GLY A 98 5.60 -7.15 10.74
N THR A 99 5.92 -5.86 10.85
CA THR A 99 5.03 -4.84 11.41
C THR A 99 4.40 -4.00 10.32
N SER A 100 3.21 -3.49 10.62
CA SER A 100 2.46 -2.55 9.79
C SER A 100 2.35 -1.21 10.47
N GLY A 101 2.36 -0.16 9.67
CA GLY A 101 1.97 1.20 10.05
C GLY A 101 1.01 1.78 9.02
N TRP A 102 0.48 2.96 9.31
CA TRP A 102 -0.61 3.55 8.57
C TRP A 102 -0.37 5.04 8.35
N LEU A 103 -0.53 5.49 7.11
CA LEU A 103 -0.65 6.90 6.78
C LEU A 103 -2.09 7.18 6.38
N LEU A 104 -2.72 8.11 7.08
CA LEU A 104 -4.01 8.66 6.76
C LEU A 104 -3.81 9.96 6.00
N PHE A 105 -4.65 10.23 5.01
CA PHE A 105 -4.61 11.48 4.26
C PHE A 105 -6.01 12.10 4.14
N ASP A 106 -6.06 13.42 4.09
CA ASP A 106 -7.26 14.12 3.64
C ASP A 106 -7.47 13.95 2.13
N ASP A 107 -8.65 14.36 1.65
CA ASP A 107 -9.08 14.19 0.25
C ASP A 107 -8.11 14.83 -0.75
N GLU A 108 -7.40 15.88 -0.33
CA GLU A 108 -6.45 16.64 -1.14
C GLU A 108 -4.99 16.18 -0.95
N GLY A 109 -4.72 15.26 -0.02
CA GLY A 109 -3.37 14.80 0.31
C GLY A 109 -2.45 15.85 0.92
N ARG A 110 -2.99 16.96 1.43
CA ARG A 110 -2.23 18.06 2.04
C ARG A 110 -2.02 17.87 3.54
N HIS A 111 -2.90 17.12 4.18
CA HIS A 111 -2.78 16.79 5.58
C HIS A 111 -2.77 15.27 5.77
N GLY A 112 -2.00 14.81 6.76
CA GLY A 112 -1.97 13.40 7.10
C GLY A 112 -1.75 13.12 8.57
N ILE A 113 -1.96 11.85 8.93
CA ILE A 113 -1.68 11.33 10.27
C ILE A 113 -0.89 10.04 10.11
N ALA A 114 0.21 9.90 10.85
CA ALA A 114 0.99 8.67 10.90
C ALA A 114 0.66 7.89 12.17
N ILE A 115 0.27 6.63 12.02
CA ILE A 115 -0.04 5.71 13.12
C ILE A 115 0.85 4.48 12.97
N ASP A 116 1.62 4.16 14.02
CA ASP A 116 2.58 3.06 14.02
C ASP A 116 3.60 3.08 12.85
N PRO A 117 4.13 4.24 12.42
CA PRO A 117 5.03 4.26 11.28
C PRO A 117 6.26 3.36 11.55
N PRO A 118 6.66 2.46 10.63
CA PRO A 118 7.83 1.63 10.88
C PRO A 118 9.11 2.48 10.87
N ALA A 119 9.94 2.36 11.91
CA ALA A 119 11.16 3.16 12.05
C ALA A 119 12.10 3.05 10.83
N ALA A 120 12.21 1.85 10.24
CA ALA A 120 13.01 1.59 9.05
C ALA A 120 12.55 2.37 7.80
N LEU A 121 11.31 2.87 7.80
CA LEU A 121 10.73 3.64 6.71
C LEU A 121 10.66 5.15 7.00
N ALA A 122 11.07 5.62 8.19
CA ALA A 122 10.93 7.02 8.62
C ALA A 122 11.48 8.03 7.59
N ALA A 123 12.72 7.85 7.12
CA ALA A 123 13.34 8.75 6.15
C ALA A 123 12.59 8.77 4.80
N ARG A 124 12.09 7.61 4.36
CA ARG A 124 11.31 7.50 3.12
C ARG A 124 9.96 8.19 3.26
N ILE A 125 9.26 7.95 4.37
CA ILE A 125 7.97 8.59 4.66
C ILE A 125 8.13 10.11 4.68
N ALA A 126 9.16 10.62 5.37
CA ALA A 126 9.44 12.05 5.42
C ALA A 126 9.69 12.63 4.01
N ALA A 127 10.50 11.97 3.18
CA ALA A 127 10.76 12.41 1.81
C ALA A 127 9.49 12.41 0.94
N ASP A 128 8.64 11.40 1.08
CA ASP A 128 7.37 11.29 0.35
C ASP A 128 6.39 12.39 0.78
N LEU A 129 6.27 12.66 2.08
CA LEU A 129 5.43 13.75 2.62
C LEU A 129 5.92 15.13 2.13
N CYS A 130 7.23 15.39 2.17
CA CYS A 130 7.82 16.62 1.64
C CYS A 130 7.54 16.80 0.15
N THR A 131 7.67 15.74 -0.65
CA THR A 131 7.41 15.78 -2.10
C THR A 131 5.95 16.11 -2.39
N ARG A 132 5.01 15.63 -1.57
CA ARG A 132 3.57 15.88 -1.69
C ARG A 132 3.13 17.23 -1.11
N ASN A 133 4.04 17.97 -0.47
CA ASN A 133 3.70 19.12 0.37
C ASN A 133 2.61 18.77 1.41
N CYS A 134 2.73 17.57 2.00
CA CYS A 134 1.79 17.05 2.99
C CYS A 134 2.31 17.33 4.41
N ARG A 135 1.49 18.00 5.22
CA ARG A 135 1.77 18.27 6.63
C ARG A 135 1.17 17.17 7.51
N LEU A 136 1.97 16.59 8.41
CA LEU A 136 1.41 15.73 9.46
C LEU A 136 0.71 16.57 10.54
N LEU A 137 -0.51 16.17 10.87
CA LEU A 137 -1.29 16.70 11.99
C LEU A 137 -0.96 15.97 13.30
N ALA A 138 -0.59 14.69 13.19
CA ALA A 138 -0.18 13.84 14.31
C ALA A 138 0.70 12.68 13.82
N CYS A 139 1.55 12.19 14.70
CA CYS A 139 2.40 11.03 14.46
C CYS A 139 2.60 10.29 15.77
N PHE A 140 2.10 9.07 15.90
CA PHE A 140 2.14 8.33 17.16
C PHE A 140 2.12 6.82 16.94
N ASP A 141 2.50 6.08 17.97
CA ASP A 141 2.43 4.62 18.00
C ASP A 141 1.25 4.17 18.87
N THR A 142 0.57 3.09 18.46
CA THR A 142 -0.42 2.37 19.25
C THR A 142 0.29 1.32 20.11
N GLY A 143 -0.05 1.28 21.40
CA GLY A 143 0.53 0.36 22.39
C GLY A 143 1.89 0.78 22.97
N THR A 144 2.45 -0.08 23.82
CA THR A 144 3.74 0.15 24.50
C THR A 144 4.89 -0.52 23.73
N GLY A 145 5.90 0.25 23.30
CA GLY A 145 7.10 -0.26 22.62
C GLY A 145 7.77 0.76 21.70
N THR A 146 8.92 0.41 21.12
CA THR A 146 9.66 1.25 20.16
C THR A 146 8.96 1.22 18.80
N GLY A 147 7.95 2.06 18.59
CA GLY A 147 7.49 2.35 17.25
C GLY A 147 8.38 3.40 16.58
N GLY A 148 8.04 3.75 15.33
CA GLY A 148 8.85 4.66 14.54
C GLY A 148 8.35 6.10 14.58
N ALA A 149 7.39 6.43 15.45
CA ALA A 149 6.86 7.78 15.53
C ALA A 149 7.96 8.79 15.88
N ASP A 150 8.79 8.48 16.89
CA ASP A 150 9.94 9.30 17.29
C ASP A 150 10.89 9.53 16.11
N ALA A 151 11.33 8.44 15.47
CA ALA A 151 12.24 8.50 14.32
C ALA A 151 11.70 9.33 13.15
N LEU A 152 10.40 9.26 12.86
CA LEU A 152 9.77 10.09 11.82
C LEU A 152 9.66 11.56 12.26
N CYS A 153 9.28 11.80 13.51
CA CYS A 153 9.13 13.14 14.06
C CYS A 153 10.45 13.90 14.14
N ASP A 154 11.54 13.23 14.49
CA ASP A 154 12.89 13.79 14.53
C ASP A 154 13.32 14.33 13.16
N ILE A 155 13.02 13.58 12.08
CA ILE A 155 13.33 13.99 10.71
C ILE A 155 12.47 15.18 10.28
N LEU A 156 11.21 15.21 10.68
CA LEU A 156 10.24 16.25 10.32
C LEU A 156 10.31 17.50 11.23
N GLY A 157 11.09 17.46 12.31
CA GLY A 157 11.18 18.56 13.27
C GLY A 157 9.88 18.81 14.04
N MET A 158 9.11 17.76 14.33
CA MET A 158 7.86 17.84 15.11
C MET A 158 7.93 16.98 16.37
N SER A 159 6.97 17.14 17.28
CA SER A 159 6.84 16.26 18.45
C SER A 159 5.87 15.12 18.17
N PRO A 160 6.20 13.87 18.57
CA PRO A 160 5.29 12.73 18.46
C PRO A 160 4.13 12.87 19.45
N GLY A 161 3.01 12.23 19.12
CA GLY A 161 1.83 12.15 19.95
C GLY A 161 0.59 12.80 19.35
N TRP A 162 -0.40 12.95 20.23
CA TRP A 162 -1.66 13.61 19.92
C TRP A 162 -1.47 15.13 19.99
N PRO A 163 -2.02 15.91 19.03
CA PRO A 163 -1.83 17.36 19.01
C PRO A 163 -2.57 18.02 20.19
N GLY A 164 -2.00 19.10 20.72
CA GLY A 164 -2.67 19.95 21.71
C GLY A 164 -3.85 20.71 21.09
N GLY A 165 -4.89 20.97 21.89
CA GLY A 165 -6.09 21.70 21.44
C GLY A 165 -6.95 20.91 20.45
N ALA A 166 -6.99 19.58 20.59
CA ALA A 166 -7.79 18.70 19.75
C ALA A 166 -9.27 19.12 19.74
N GLN A 167 -9.91 18.95 18.58
CA GLN A 167 -11.35 19.15 18.45
C GLN A 167 -12.10 18.07 19.21
N GLN A 168 -13.42 18.19 19.33
CA GLN A 168 -14.25 17.14 19.91
C GLN A 168 -15.31 16.67 18.93
N VAL A 169 -15.63 15.39 18.98
CA VAL A 169 -16.74 14.78 18.24
C VAL A 169 -17.61 13.98 19.20
N ARG A 170 -18.93 13.98 19.00
CA ARG A 170 -19.84 13.12 19.77
C ARG A 170 -19.70 11.69 19.28
N PHE A 171 -19.61 10.73 20.21
CA PHE A 171 -19.61 9.30 19.92
C PHE A 171 -20.34 8.55 21.03
N GLY A 172 -21.38 7.80 20.68
CA GLY A 172 -22.25 7.15 21.67
C GLY A 172 -22.86 8.16 22.64
N ARG A 173 -22.62 8.00 23.94
CA ARG A 173 -23.15 8.90 25.00
C ARG A 173 -22.19 10.01 25.43
N GLY A 174 -21.01 10.11 24.81
CA GLY A 174 -19.95 11.02 25.24
C GLY A 174 -19.36 11.85 24.10
N THR A 175 -18.32 12.61 24.44
CA THR A 175 -17.45 13.30 23.49
C THR A 175 -16.06 12.71 23.53
N LEU A 176 -15.42 12.62 22.37
CA LEU A 176 -14.05 12.14 22.20
C LEU A 176 -13.19 13.27 21.63
N ASP A 177 -11.94 13.33 22.06
CA ASP A 177 -10.94 14.16 21.40
C ASP A 177 -10.72 13.66 19.98
N ALA A 178 -10.60 14.59 19.02
CA ALA A 178 -10.56 14.28 17.61
C ALA A 178 -9.63 15.21 16.82
N ILE A 179 -9.08 14.66 15.74
CA ILE A 179 -8.33 15.40 14.72
C ILE A 179 -9.17 15.40 13.46
N ALA A 180 -9.54 16.58 12.96
CA ALA A 180 -10.16 16.72 11.65
C ALA A 180 -9.14 16.44 10.54
N LEU A 181 -9.53 15.60 9.59
CA LEU A 181 -8.74 15.23 8.42
C LEU A 181 -9.64 15.34 7.18
N GLY A 182 -9.72 16.56 6.64
CA GLY A 182 -10.67 16.89 5.58
C GLY A 182 -12.11 16.74 6.07
N GLN A 183 -12.87 15.86 5.42
CA GLN A 183 -14.26 15.54 5.81
C GLN A 183 -14.35 14.45 6.88
N ASP A 184 -13.23 13.82 7.23
CA ASP A 184 -13.17 12.75 8.22
C ASP A 184 -12.62 13.25 9.54
N VAL A 185 -12.82 12.46 10.60
CA VAL A 185 -12.17 12.68 11.89
C VAL A 185 -11.50 11.40 12.35
N LEU A 186 -10.33 11.54 12.96
CA LEU A 186 -9.73 10.50 13.79
C LEU A 186 -10.05 10.82 15.25
N ALA A 187 -10.95 10.05 15.87
CA ALA A 187 -11.37 10.21 17.26
C ALA A 187 -10.60 9.25 18.18
N LYS A 188 -10.15 9.72 19.34
CA LYS A 188 -9.40 8.93 20.33
C LYS A 188 -10.34 8.38 21.40
N THR A 189 -10.27 7.07 21.66
CA THR A 189 -11.10 6.35 22.64
C THR A 189 -10.23 5.44 23.51
N GLY A 190 -9.77 5.94 24.65
CA GLY A 190 -8.77 5.22 25.47
C GLY A 190 -7.49 4.97 24.66
N ASP A 191 -7.19 3.68 24.45
CA ASP A 191 -6.04 3.18 23.65
C ASP A 191 -6.42 2.89 22.17
N GLY A 192 -7.63 3.23 21.76
CA GLY A 192 -8.17 3.04 20.41
C GLY A 192 -8.34 4.34 19.65
N TYR A 193 -8.37 4.24 18.32
CA TYR A 193 -8.57 5.37 17.42
C TYR A 193 -9.57 5.01 16.33
N LEU A 194 -10.60 5.85 16.15
CA LEU A 194 -11.71 5.61 15.23
C LEU A 194 -11.64 6.61 14.08
N LEU A 195 -11.47 6.13 12.85
CA LEU A 195 -11.51 6.95 11.65
C LEU A 195 -12.87 6.80 10.96
N GLY A 196 -13.57 7.91 10.79
CA GLY A 196 -14.84 7.93 10.08
C GLY A 196 -15.29 9.33 9.74
N ARG A 197 -16.45 9.43 9.09
CA ARG A 197 -17.04 10.72 8.69
C ARG A 197 -18.11 11.11 9.70
N PRO A 198 -17.97 12.24 10.40
CA PRO A 198 -19.03 12.69 11.29
C PRO A 198 -20.14 13.38 10.50
N GLU A 199 -21.36 13.29 11.01
CA GLU A 199 -22.52 14.05 10.54
C GLU A 199 -23.05 14.91 11.68
N HIS A 200 -23.23 16.22 11.45
CA HIS A 200 -23.72 17.16 12.48
C HIS A 200 -22.95 17.08 13.81
N GLY A 201 -21.62 16.90 13.73
CA GLY A 201 -20.72 16.80 14.90
C GLY A 201 -20.79 15.47 15.66
N GLU A 202 -21.42 14.45 15.09
CA GLU A 202 -21.50 13.09 15.64
C GLU A 202 -20.88 12.07 14.71
N LEU A 203 -20.01 11.24 15.26
CA LEU A 203 -19.47 10.08 14.59
C LEU A 203 -20.32 8.87 15.00
N ALA A 204 -21.25 8.48 14.13
CA ALA A 204 -22.04 7.28 14.34
C ALA A 204 -21.15 6.02 14.19
N ALA A 205 -21.51 4.93 14.86
CA ALA A 205 -20.72 3.69 14.86
C ALA A 205 -20.58 3.05 13.46
N ASP A 206 -21.64 3.13 12.64
CA ASP A 206 -21.68 2.68 11.26
C ASP A 206 -20.88 3.59 10.29
N ALA A 207 -20.66 4.85 10.67
CA ALA A 207 -19.81 5.78 9.95
C ALA A 207 -18.30 5.57 10.22
N VAL A 208 -17.95 4.80 11.25
CA VAL A 208 -16.56 4.39 11.51
C VAL A 208 -16.12 3.35 10.47
N ARG A 209 -15.03 3.65 9.77
CA ARG A 209 -14.50 2.80 8.70
C ARG A 209 -13.26 2.04 9.12
N PHE A 210 -12.43 2.65 9.96
CA PHE A 210 -11.18 2.05 10.42
C PHE A 210 -11.01 2.24 11.92
N VAL A 211 -10.44 1.22 12.55
CA VAL A 211 -10.08 1.21 13.96
C VAL A 211 -8.60 0.90 14.06
N PHE A 212 -7.85 1.70 14.82
CA PHE A 212 -6.44 1.47 15.13
C PHE A 212 -6.27 1.29 16.63
N GLY A 213 -5.27 0.50 17.04
CA GLY A 213 -5.04 0.20 18.45
C GLY A 213 -6.12 -0.70 19.06
N ALA A 214 -6.46 -0.47 20.32
CA ALA A 214 -7.47 -1.27 21.01
C ALA A 214 -8.89 -0.88 20.57
N ALA A 215 -9.62 -1.80 19.94
CA ALA A 215 -11.01 -1.54 19.58
C ALA A 215 -11.86 -1.35 20.86
N PRO A 216 -12.73 -0.33 20.94
CA PRO A 216 -13.62 -0.15 22.08
C PRO A 216 -14.62 -1.31 22.14
N SER A 217 -14.68 -1.98 23.29
CA SER A 217 -15.64 -3.04 23.58
C SER A 217 -17.08 -2.52 23.40
N ASP A 218 -17.96 -3.33 22.80
CA ASP A 218 -19.41 -3.06 22.66
C ASP A 218 -19.80 -1.80 21.85
N ALA A 219 -18.89 -1.25 21.04
CA ALA A 219 -19.15 -0.01 20.29
C ALA A 219 -19.94 -0.20 18.97
N GLY A 220 -20.42 -1.41 18.65
CA GLY A 220 -21.18 -1.68 17.42
C GLY A 220 -20.39 -1.46 16.12
N LEU A 221 -19.08 -1.68 16.15
CA LEU A 221 -18.15 -1.38 15.06
C LEU A 221 -18.01 -2.54 14.05
N ASP A 222 -19.06 -3.31 13.83
CA ASP A 222 -19.04 -4.57 13.06
C ASP A 222 -18.60 -4.39 11.60
N ALA A 223 -18.89 -3.22 11.02
CA ALA A 223 -18.53 -2.86 9.65
C ALA A 223 -17.11 -2.27 9.51
N ALA A 224 -16.47 -1.89 10.62
CA ALA A 224 -15.18 -1.23 10.60
C ALA A 224 -14.03 -2.23 10.39
N LEU A 225 -12.98 -1.79 9.70
CA LEU A 225 -11.76 -2.56 9.53
C LEU A 225 -10.79 -2.25 10.68
N CYS A 226 -10.40 -3.29 11.42
CA CYS A 226 -9.39 -3.19 12.47
C CYS A 226 -8.00 -3.31 11.85
N CYS A 227 -7.22 -2.23 11.97
CA CYS A 227 -5.88 -2.06 11.47
C CYS A 227 -4.86 -2.36 12.57
N HIS A 228 -4.08 -3.43 12.39
CA HIS A 228 -3.18 -3.97 13.39
C HIS A 228 -1.73 -3.58 13.09
N ARG A 229 -0.98 -3.22 14.13
CA ARG A 229 0.47 -2.99 14.04
C ARG A 229 1.25 -4.29 13.78
N ALA A 230 0.80 -5.40 14.32
CA ALA A 230 1.49 -6.69 14.23
C ALA A 230 0.49 -7.81 13.93
N GLY A 231 0.98 -8.85 13.27
CA GLY A 231 0.19 -10.02 12.89
C GLY A 231 -0.19 -10.03 11.41
N GLU A 232 -0.57 -11.22 10.93
CA GLU A 232 -1.04 -11.43 9.57
C GLU A 232 -2.44 -12.09 9.62
N PRO A 233 -3.47 -11.48 9.00
CA PRO A 233 -3.42 -10.22 8.24
C PRO A 233 -3.33 -8.97 9.14
N ALA A 234 -2.69 -7.93 8.62
CA ALA A 234 -2.62 -6.61 9.28
C ALA A 234 -3.97 -5.88 9.33
N VAL A 235 -5.00 -6.40 8.65
CA VAL A 235 -6.36 -5.87 8.67
C VAL A 235 -7.33 -7.01 8.90
N SER A 236 -8.33 -6.79 9.76
CA SER A 236 -9.39 -7.75 10.06
C SER A 236 -10.75 -7.05 10.20
N ARG A 237 -11.82 -7.83 10.29
CA ARG A 237 -13.17 -7.33 10.58
C ARG A 237 -13.78 -8.16 11.70
N THR A 238 -14.17 -7.52 12.80
CA THR A 238 -14.59 -8.19 14.05
C THR A 238 -15.80 -9.12 13.85
N ALA A 239 -16.77 -8.72 13.04
CA ALA A 239 -18.03 -9.44 12.87
C ALA A 239 -18.08 -10.40 11.65
N ALA A 240 -17.01 -10.50 10.85
CA ALA A 240 -17.02 -11.38 9.68
C ALA A 240 -16.47 -12.78 9.99
N ALA A 241 -17.19 -13.81 9.54
CA ALA A 241 -16.56 -15.10 9.32
C ALA A 241 -15.55 -14.98 8.17
N ALA A 242 -14.27 -15.22 8.47
CA ALA A 242 -13.24 -15.29 7.44
C ALA A 242 -13.58 -16.42 6.46
N LEU A 243 -13.59 -16.12 5.17
CA LEU A 243 -13.79 -17.12 4.13
C LEU A 243 -12.49 -17.86 3.84
N ALA A 244 -12.60 -19.12 3.42
CA ALA A 244 -11.46 -19.89 2.95
C ALA A 244 -10.86 -19.28 1.67
N ASP A 245 -9.56 -19.50 1.49
CA ASP A 245 -8.79 -19.04 0.33
C ASP A 245 -8.88 -20.04 -0.85
N ASP A 246 -9.72 -21.07 -0.75
CA ASP A 246 -9.84 -22.13 -1.76
C ASP A 246 -10.45 -21.61 -3.07
N GLY A 247 -9.79 -21.91 -4.20
CA GLY A 247 -10.30 -21.58 -5.53
C GLY A 247 -10.21 -20.10 -5.92
N ILE A 248 -9.33 -19.32 -5.28
CA ILE A 248 -9.08 -17.92 -5.65
C ILE A 248 -8.21 -17.76 -6.90
N ASP A 249 -7.49 -18.80 -7.31
CA ASP A 249 -6.59 -18.81 -8.46
C ASP A 249 -7.37 -18.95 -9.78
N LEU A 250 -7.26 -17.94 -10.64
CA LEU A 250 -7.72 -18.00 -12.03
C LEU A 250 -6.51 -18.00 -12.96
N ASP A 251 -6.39 -18.97 -13.86
CA ASP A 251 -5.43 -18.82 -14.96
C ASP A 251 -5.83 -17.64 -15.89
N PRO A 252 -4.92 -17.09 -16.71
CA PRO A 252 -5.21 -15.93 -17.55
C PRO A 252 -6.37 -16.11 -18.53
N THR A 253 -6.59 -17.34 -19.04
CA THR A 253 -7.69 -17.64 -19.96
C THR A 253 -9.02 -17.64 -19.21
N THR A 254 -9.07 -18.32 -18.07
CA THR A 254 -10.26 -18.38 -17.22
C THR A 254 -10.61 -17.01 -16.65
N ALA A 255 -9.62 -16.22 -16.24
CA ALA A 255 -9.83 -14.85 -15.76
C ALA A 255 -10.43 -13.94 -16.86
N ALA A 256 -9.92 -14.02 -18.09
CA ALA A 256 -10.49 -13.26 -19.20
C ALA A 256 -11.92 -13.70 -19.55
N ALA A 257 -12.19 -15.00 -19.57
CA ALA A 257 -13.54 -15.52 -19.78
C ALA A 257 -14.50 -15.07 -18.65
N TYR A 258 -14.03 -15.06 -17.40
CA TYR A 258 -14.78 -14.57 -16.25
C TYR A 258 -15.16 -13.09 -16.40
N LEU A 259 -14.19 -12.24 -16.75
CA LEU A 259 -14.42 -10.80 -16.96
C LEU A 259 -15.36 -10.53 -18.13
N ALA A 260 -15.30 -11.32 -19.20
CA ALA A 260 -16.23 -11.20 -20.32
C ALA A 260 -17.67 -11.60 -19.93
N ALA A 261 -17.82 -12.60 -19.05
CA ALA A 261 -19.12 -13.07 -18.58
C ALA A 261 -19.74 -12.20 -17.46
N HIS A 262 -18.93 -11.40 -16.77
CA HIS A 262 -19.36 -10.55 -15.64
C HIS A 262 -18.96 -9.09 -15.89
N PRO A 263 -19.78 -8.30 -16.62
CA PRO A 263 -19.46 -6.91 -16.94
C PRO A 263 -19.33 -5.98 -15.73
N ASP A 264 -19.88 -6.37 -14.58
CA ASP A 264 -19.76 -5.69 -13.30
C ASP A 264 -18.47 -6.06 -12.53
N ALA A 265 -17.72 -7.06 -12.99
CA ALA A 265 -16.44 -7.43 -12.40
C ALA A 265 -15.36 -6.37 -12.65
N LEU A 266 -14.54 -6.08 -11.64
CA LEU A 266 -13.36 -5.22 -11.78
C LEU A 266 -12.11 -6.06 -11.94
N LEU A 267 -11.34 -5.76 -12.98
CA LEU A 267 -9.93 -6.11 -13.04
C LEU A 267 -9.14 -5.05 -12.27
N VAL A 268 -8.36 -5.47 -11.27
CA VAL A 268 -7.66 -4.56 -10.36
C VAL A 268 -6.15 -4.80 -10.42
N ASP A 269 -5.39 -3.78 -10.81
CA ASP A 269 -3.92 -3.78 -10.78
C ASP A 269 -3.43 -3.37 -9.40
N VAL A 270 -2.82 -4.31 -8.66
CA VAL A 270 -2.31 -4.08 -7.30
C VAL A 270 -0.82 -3.77 -7.24
N ARG A 271 -0.20 -3.46 -8.38
CA ARG A 271 1.19 -3.00 -8.43
C ARG A 271 1.31 -1.59 -7.87
N GLU A 272 2.52 -1.20 -7.47
CA GLU A 272 2.74 0.17 -7.00
C GLU A 272 2.72 1.16 -8.17
N LEU A 273 2.45 2.43 -7.87
CA LEU A 273 2.21 3.46 -8.88
C LEU A 273 3.31 3.58 -9.96
N PRO A 274 4.63 3.51 -9.64
CA PRO A 274 5.66 3.57 -10.68
C PRO A 274 5.53 2.45 -11.73
N GLU A 275 5.18 1.23 -11.32
CA GLU A 275 5.01 0.10 -12.25
C GLU A 275 3.79 0.31 -13.15
N HIS A 276 2.69 0.79 -12.57
CA HIS A 276 1.48 1.10 -13.32
C HIS A 276 1.70 2.24 -14.31
N ALA A 277 2.39 3.31 -13.89
CA ALA A 277 2.76 4.44 -14.75
C ALA A 277 3.73 4.03 -15.87
N ALA A 278 4.61 3.06 -15.61
CA ALA A 278 5.50 2.51 -16.65
C ALA A 278 4.72 1.69 -17.68
N CYS A 279 3.72 0.92 -17.26
CA CYS A 279 2.88 0.15 -18.17
C CYS A 279 1.55 -0.20 -17.50
N CYS A 280 0.45 0.38 -18.00
CA CYS A 280 -0.89 0.09 -17.52
C CYS A 280 -1.22 -1.39 -17.71
N ALA A 281 -1.64 -2.08 -16.64
CA ALA A 281 -2.01 -3.47 -16.75
C ALA A 281 -3.31 -3.65 -17.55
N GLN A 282 -3.30 -4.64 -18.42
CA GLN A 282 -4.50 -5.11 -19.11
C GLN A 282 -4.48 -6.64 -19.15
N LEU A 283 -5.67 -7.24 -19.23
CA LEU A 283 -5.83 -8.67 -19.47
C LEU A 283 -6.74 -8.86 -20.68
N ARG A 284 -6.15 -9.30 -21.81
CA ARG A 284 -6.88 -9.55 -23.07
C ARG A 284 -7.83 -8.41 -23.48
N GLY A 285 -7.37 -7.17 -23.37
CA GLY A 285 -8.14 -5.97 -23.73
C GLY A 285 -8.99 -5.38 -22.61
N HIS A 286 -9.12 -6.06 -21.46
CA HIS A 286 -9.73 -5.47 -20.27
C HIS A 286 -8.71 -4.59 -19.55
N ALA A 287 -8.99 -3.29 -19.44
CA ALA A 287 -8.17 -2.35 -18.69
C ALA A 287 -8.34 -2.58 -17.17
N ALA A 288 -7.23 -2.63 -16.45
CA ALA A 288 -7.26 -2.76 -15.00
C ALA A 288 -7.41 -1.40 -14.32
N GLN A 289 -8.28 -1.32 -13.30
CA GLN A 289 -8.30 -0.21 -12.36
C GLN A 289 -7.10 -0.32 -11.41
N HIS A 290 -6.34 0.76 -11.24
CA HIS A 290 -5.18 0.76 -10.37
C HIS A 290 -5.58 0.98 -8.90
N VAL A 291 -5.21 0.03 -8.03
CA VAL A 291 -5.35 0.12 -6.58
C VAL A 291 -4.11 -0.56 -5.98
N PRO A 292 -3.02 0.18 -5.68
CA PRO A 292 -1.81 -0.39 -5.11
C PRO A 292 -2.09 -1.28 -3.90
N LEU A 293 -1.31 -2.35 -3.74
CA LEU A 293 -1.46 -3.23 -2.58
C LEU A 293 -1.33 -2.46 -1.26
N SER A 294 -0.45 -1.46 -1.22
CA SER A 294 -0.28 -0.53 -0.08
C SER A 294 -1.54 0.29 0.24
N GLN A 295 -2.47 0.46 -0.69
CA GLN A 295 -3.71 1.24 -0.52
C GLN A 295 -4.97 0.35 -0.44
N LEU A 296 -4.79 -0.96 -0.59
CA LEU A 296 -5.88 -1.93 -0.72
C LEU A 296 -6.80 -1.94 0.50
N ALA A 297 -6.25 -1.81 1.72
CA ALA A 297 -7.04 -1.76 2.95
C ALA A 297 -8.05 -0.59 2.93
N GLY A 298 -7.62 0.57 2.43
CA GLY A 298 -8.47 1.75 2.27
C GLY A 298 -9.64 1.49 1.32
N GLN A 299 -9.34 0.84 0.19
CA GLN A 299 -10.33 0.52 -0.84
C GLN A 299 -11.27 -0.64 -0.43
N ALA A 300 -10.77 -1.62 0.34
CA ALA A 300 -11.54 -2.77 0.79
C ALA A 300 -12.76 -2.34 1.63
N ALA A 301 -12.63 -1.29 2.45
CA ALA A 301 -13.74 -0.75 3.23
C ALA A 301 -14.93 -0.31 2.35
N HIS A 302 -14.67 0.17 1.12
CA HIS A 302 -15.73 0.51 0.17
C HIS A 302 -16.33 -0.73 -0.49
N TRP A 303 -15.50 -1.66 -1.00
CA TRP A 303 -15.99 -2.90 -1.63
C TRP A 303 -16.74 -3.83 -0.68
N LEU A 304 -16.55 -3.72 0.63
CA LEU A 304 -17.32 -4.48 1.62
C LEU A 304 -18.72 -3.88 1.85
N ARG A 305 -18.92 -2.58 1.59
CA ARG A 305 -20.23 -1.91 1.64
C ARG A 305 -20.98 -2.03 0.32
N GLU A 306 -20.26 -2.01 -0.78
CA GLU A 306 -20.77 -2.15 -2.15
C GLU A 306 -20.08 -3.32 -2.85
N PRO A 307 -20.47 -4.58 -2.55
CA PRO A 307 -19.82 -5.76 -3.08
C PRO A 307 -20.01 -5.89 -4.59
N ARG A 308 -18.92 -6.24 -5.26
CA ARG A 308 -18.89 -6.60 -6.68
C ARG A 308 -17.75 -7.59 -6.93
N PRO A 309 -17.76 -8.35 -8.03
CA PRO A 309 -16.66 -9.25 -8.35
C PRO A 309 -15.33 -8.53 -8.58
N LEU A 310 -14.25 -9.04 -8.00
CA LEU A 310 -12.90 -8.48 -8.07
C LEU A 310 -11.91 -9.54 -8.56
N VAL A 311 -11.18 -9.23 -9.62
CA VAL A 311 -10.08 -10.04 -10.15
C VAL A 311 -8.79 -9.23 -10.03
N PHE A 312 -7.92 -9.63 -9.10
CA PHE A 312 -6.65 -8.95 -8.85
C PHE A 312 -5.55 -9.42 -9.81
N LEU A 313 -4.73 -8.47 -10.24
CA LEU A 313 -3.63 -8.67 -11.16
C LEU A 313 -2.37 -7.97 -10.64
N CYS A 314 -1.23 -8.64 -10.75
CA CYS A 314 0.07 -8.02 -10.53
C CYS A 314 1.09 -8.63 -11.51
N ARG A 315 2.40 -8.45 -11.27
CA ARG A 315 3.44 -9.00 -12.15
C ARG A 315 3.48 -10.52 -12.17
N SER A 316 3.64 -11.16 -11.01
CA SER A 316 3.92 -12.60 -10.89
C SER A 316 2.82 -13.42 -10.20
N GLY A 317 1.76 -12.77 -9.72
CA GLY A 317 0.68 -13.40 -8.95
C GLY A 317 0.81 -13.24 -7.42
N ASN A 318 2.00 -12.95 -6.87
CA ASN A 318 2.20 -12.91 -5.41
C ASN A 318 1.38 -11.80 -4.71
N ARG A 319 1.49 -10.55 -5.21
CA ARG A 319 0.74 -9.41 -4.64
C ARG A 319 -0.77 -9.54 -4.83
N SER A 320 -1.20 -10.06 -5.99
CA SER A 320 -2.62 -10.23 -6.29
C SER A 320 -3.24 -11.38 -5.51
N ALA A 321 -2.50 -12.46 -5.25
CA ALA A 321 -2.93 -13.52 -4.33
C ALA A 321 -3.14 -12.97 -2.92
N ARG A 322 -2.18 -12.17 -2.41
CA ARG A 322 -2.33 -11.51 -1.11
C ARG A 322 -3.56 -10.59 -1.07
N ALA A 323 -3.83 -9.85 -2.14
CA ALA A 323 -5.03 -9.01 -2.25
C ALA A 323 -6.32 -9.85 -2.17
N ALA A 324 -6.41 -10.94 -2.95
CA ALA A 324 -7.57 -11.82 -2.95
C ALA A 324 -7.82 -12.44 -1.56
N ARG A 325 -6.77 -12.97 -0.92
CA ARG A 325 -6.85 -13.55 0.44
C ARG A 325 -7.27 -12.54 1.48
N LEU A 326 -6.77 -11.31 1.40
CA LEU A 326 -7.22 -10.23 2.29
C LEU A 326 -8.73 -10.05 2.18
N LEU A 327 -9.27 -9.88 0.96
CA LEU A 327 -10.70 -9.69 0.76
C LEU A 327 -11.53 -10.90 1.23
N ARG A 328 -11.07 -12.13 0.97
CA ARG A 328 -11.71 -13.37 1.49
C ARG A 328 -11.81 -13.37 3.02
N ARG A 329 -10.71 -13.05 3.70
CA ARG A 329 -10.65 -12.98 5.17
C ARG A 329 -11.52 -11.87 5.75
N LEU A 330 -11.74 -10.79 5.00
CA LEU A 330 -12.68 -9.71 5.36
C LEU A 330 -14.15 -10.07 5.06
N GLY A 331 -14.42 -11.26 4.52
CA GLY A 331 -15.77 -11.74 4.23
C GLY A 331 -16.27 -11.47 2.81
N HIS A 332 -15.41 -11.03 1.90
CA HIS A 332 -15.78 -10.77 0.50
C HIS A 332 -15.58 -12.03 -0.36
N ALA A 333 -16.68 -12.67 -0.75
CA ALA A 333 -16.69 -13.96 -1.42
C ALA A 333 -16.39 -13.91 -2.94
N GLN A 334 -16.32 -12.74 -3.54
CA GLN A 334 -16.09 -12.59 -4.98
C GLN A 334 -14.73 -11.95 -5.27
N ALA A 335 -13.69 -12.48 -4.62
CA ALA A 335 -12.31 -12.06 -4.82
C ALA A 335 -11.48 -13.21 -5.38
N TRP A 336 -10.82 -12.94 -6.51
CA TRP A 336 -9.91 -13.86 -7.20
C TRP A 336 -8.64 -13.14 -7.62
N HIS A 337 -7.64 -13.88 -8.08
CA HIS A 337 -6.49 -13.30 -8.74
C HIS A 337 -6.07 -14.09 -9.98
N VAL A 338 -5.34 -13.43 -10.86
CA VAL A 338 -4.69 -14.09 -11.99
C VAL A 338 -3.43 -14.81 -11.50
N ALA A 339 -3.45 -16.14 -11.52
CA ALA A 339 -2.31 -16.98 -11.19
C ALA A 339 -1.16 -16.74 -12.19
N GLY A 340 0.05 -16.55 -11.68
CA GLY A 340 1.22 -16.15 -12.49
C GLY A 340 1.25 -14.69 -12.93
N GLY A 341 0.16 -13.94 -12.74
CA GLY A 341 0.05 -12.51 -13.06
C GLY A 341 0.31 -12.19 -14.54
N LEU A 342 0.72 -10.95 -14.80
CA LEU A 342 1.07 -10.46 -16.14
C LEU A 342 2.21 -11.25 -16.80
N ALA A 343 3.08 -11.89 -16.03
CA ALA A 343 4.20 -12.66 -16.56
C ALA A 343 3.75 -13.91 -17.35
N LEU A 344 2.59 -14.48 -17.01
CA LEU A 344 2.03 -15.65 -17.70
C LEU A 344 0.77 -15.33 -18.52
N ALA A 345 0.34 -14.06 -18.54
CA ALA A 345 -0.87 -13.63 -19.23
C ALA A 345 -0.65 -13.12 -20.66
N GLY A 346 0.63 -13.03 -21.08
CA GLY A 346 1.05 -12.58 -22.42
C GLY A 346 1.09 -13.69 -23.45
#